data_AF-A0A1Z5SIW6-F1
#
_entry.id   AF-A0A1Z5SIW6-F1
#
_cell.length_a   1.000
_cell.length_b   1.000
_cell.length_c   1.000
_cell.angle_alpha   90.00
_cell.angle_beta   90.00
_cell.angle_gamma   90.00
#
_symmetry.space_group_name_H-M   'P 1'
#
loop_
_entity.id
_entity.type
_entity.pdbx_description
1 polymer ?
#
loop_
_entity_poly.entity_id
_entity_poly.type
_entity_poly.pdbx_seq_one_letter_code
_entity_poly.pdbx_strand_id
1 'polypeptide(L)'
;MVRSIAQGMIALVFTLFVFNLPAFAAPDGKALFQSNCASCHNPLKDATGPALKGVDARVPSKQWLYDWIKNSASVISSGDKYANDLYAKWNKTAMTAFPNLSNEEIDAIITYVNSVEPPKKDDGAGAAAASTSGQESTGSNWIYSMVTIILLALAFILWRVNSGLKRVANEKDGVPNVKEIPFYRNKVVIAMAVILAFILSGYWITNGAVELGRQQNYMPEQPIFYSHKVHAGINQVNCLYCHAGAEKSKHAMIPSTNVCMNCHKQINEYTGAEEHPLVTAEGKKIDGTAEIQKLYKYAGWDPAKKDYIRDENGNIKATPIQWVKIHNLPDHVYFNHSQHAAVGKVQCQQCHGPIQDMDEVYQFSPLSMGWCINCHRQTEVQFTNNNYYSIFEKYHAELKSGKRTGVTVEDIGGLECQKCHY
;
A
#
# COMPACT_ATOMS: atom_id res chain seq x y z
N MET A 1 19.58 56.49 -5.77
CA MET A 1 19.15 55.36 -6.63
C MET A 1 19.06 54.04 -5.88
N VAL A 2 20.09 53.61 -5.12
CA VAL A 2 20.11 52.32 -4.40
C VAL A 2 19.02 52.17 -3.31
N ARG A 3 18.67 53.25 -2.59
CA ARG A 3 17.61 53.22 -1.55
C ARG A 3 16.19 53.02 -2.10
N SER A 4 15.91 53.52 -3.30
CA SER A 4 14.59 53.39 -3.95
C SER A 4 14.37 51.98 -4.50
N ILE A 5 15.44 51.32 -4.97
CA ILE A 5 15.40 49.93 -5.44
C ILE A 5 15.25 48.95 -4.25
N ALA A 6 15.90 49.24 -3.12
CA ALA A 6 15.76 48.43 -1.90
C ALA A 6 14.35 48.50 -1.29
N GLN A 7 13.71 49.68 -1.30
CA GLN A 7 12.33 49.84 -0.85
C GLN A 7 11.32 49.18 -1.81
N GLY A 8 11.60 49.17 -3.12
CA GLY A 8 10.81 48.45 -4.11
C GLY A 8 10.87 46.92 -3.96
N MET A 9 12.05 46.35 -3.66
CA MET A 9 12.19 44.91 -3.43
C MET A 9 11.57 44.44 -2.12
N ILE A 10 11.63 45.23 -1.04
CA ILE A 10 10.99 44.88 0.23
C ILE A 10 9.47 44.91 0.11
N ALA A 11 8.88 45.87 -0.62
CA ALA A 11 7.45 45.91 -0.88
C ALA A 11 6.96 44.74 -1.74
N LEU A 12 7.77 44.28 -2.69
CA LEU A 12 7.44 43.16 -3.60
C LEU A 12 7.56 41.79 -2.90
N VAL A 13 8.51 41.63 -1.97
CA VAL A 13 8.63 40.42 -1.13
C VAL A 13 7.51 40.37 -0.07
N PHE A 14 7.06 41.51 0.46
CA PHE A 14 5.93 41.55 1.41
C PHE A 14 4.57 41.30 0.73
N THR A 15 4.39 41.73 -0.53
CA THR A 15 3.15 41.43 -1.29
C THR A 15 3.09 39.96 -1.74
N LEU A 16 4.23 39.31 -2.00
CA LEU A 16 4.28 37.86 -2.27
C LEU A 16 4.03 36.99 -1.04
N PHE A 17 4.22 37.52 0.18
CA PHE A 17 3.98 36.78 1.43
C PHE A 17 2.51 36.88 1.93
N VAL A 18 1.78 37.93 1.55
CA VAL A 18 0.39 38.16 2.00
C VAL A 18 -0.64 37.37 1.18
N PHE A 19 -0.26 36.78 0.02
CA PHE A 19 -1.14 35.92 -0.78
C PHE A 19 -1.12 34.42 -0.39
N ASN A 20 -0.39 34.03 0.67
CA ASN A 20 -0.50 32.70 1.29
C ASN A 20 -1.31 32.76 2.59
N LEU A 21 -2.51 33.32 2.53
CA LEU A 21 -3.55 32.90 3.45
C LEU A 21 -3.93 31.47 3.04
N PRO A 22 -3.91 30.46 3.94
CA PRO A 22 -4.63 29.25 3.64
C PRO A 22 -6.07 29.68 3.42
N ALA A 23 -6.55 29.63 2.17
CA ALA A 23 -7.97 29.50 1.95
C ALA A 23 -8.41 28.39 2.90
N PHE A 24 -9.43 28.65 3.74
CA PHE A 24 -10.06 27.61 4.54
C PHE A 24 -10.36 26.46 3.59
N ALA A 25 -9.49 25.44 3.58
CA ALA A 25 -9.52 24.41 2.58
C ALA A 25 -10.83 23.68 2.80
N ALA A 26 -11.69 23.65 1.77
CA ALA A 26 -12.90 22.86 1.83
C ALA A 26 -12.52 21.43 2.23
N PRO A 27 -13.30 20.75 3.09
CA PRO A 27 -13.00 19.38 3.49
C PRO A 27 -12.81 18.50 2.26
N ASP A 28 -11.74 17.69 2.23
CA ASP A 28 -11.48 16.79 1.11
C ASP A 28 -12.51 15.65 1.13
N GLY A 29 -13.61 15.86 0.39
CA GLY A 29 -14.73 14.91 0.30
C GLY A 29 -14.31 13.53 -0.21
N LYS A 30 -13.25 13.43 -1.02
CA LYS A 30 -12.72 12.14 -1.50
C LYS A 30 -12.02 11.40 -0.37
N ALA A 31 -11.12 12.07 0.35
CA ALA A 31 -10.42 11.48 1.48
C ALA A 31 -11.40 11.06 2.60
N LEU A 32 -12.39 11.91 2.89
CA LEU A 32 -13.43 11.63 3.87
C LEU A 32 -14.31 10.43 3.47
N PHE A 33 -14.68 10.33 2.19
CA PHE A 33 -15.42 9.17 1.67
C PHE A 33 -14.60 7.88 1.76
N GLN A 34 -13.32 7.93 1.36
CA GLN A 34 -12.43 6.77 1.38
C GLN A 34 -12.18 6.26 2.80
N SER A 35 -12.07 7.16 3.78
CA SER A 35 -11.81 6.81 5.18
C SER A 35 -13.06 6.25 5.88
N ASN A 36 -14.24 6.81 5.62
CA ASN A 36 -15.42 6.55 6.44
C ASN A 36 -16.54 5.76 5.73
N CYS A 37 -16.64 5.82 4.40
CA CYS A 37 -17.82 5.34 3.67
C CYS A 37 -17.53 4.25 2.63
N ALA A 38 -16.32 4.24 2.04
CA ALA A 38 -15.95 3.36 0.93
C ALA A 38 -15.97 1.86 1.27
N SER A 39 -15.87 1.50 2.55
CA SER A 39 -15.94 0.10 3.01
C SER A 39 -17.32 -0.54 2.81
N CYS A 40 -18.38 0.27 2.77
CA CYS A 40 -19.76 -0.21 2.67
C CYS A 40 -20.51 0.32 1.44
N HIS A 41 -20.13 1.50 0.94
CA HIS A 41 -20.80 2.15 -0.16
C HIS A 41 -19.90 2.31 -1.38
N ASN A 42 -20.48 2.08 -2.56
CA ASN A 42 -19.87 2.45 -3.83
C ASN A 42 -20.66 3.62 -4.45
N PRO A 43 -20.02 4.64 -5.04
CA PRO A 43 -20.75 5.74 -5.66
C PRO A 43 -21.68 5.30 -6.80
N LEU A 44 -21.31 4.27 -7.56
CA LEU A 44 -21.94 3.93 -8.84
C LEU A 44 -22.82 2.68 -8.81
N LYS A 45 -22.61 1.76 -7.85
CA LYS A 45 -23.35 0.50 -7.76
C LYS A 45 -23.72 0.17 -6.32
N ASP A 46 -24.75 -0.66 -6.14
CA ASP A 46 -25.12 -1.17 -4.83
C ASP A 46 -24.01 -2.10 -4.30
N ALA A 47 -23.73 -2.00 -3.01
CA ALA A 47 -22.75 -2.81 -2.29
C ALA A 47 -23.38 -3.24 -0.94
N THR A 48 -22.62 -3.23 0.15
CA THR A 48 -23.17 -3.43 1.52
C THR A 48 -24.25 -2.39 1.85
N GLY A 49 -24.15 -1.19 1.30
CA GLY A 49 -25.19 -0.16 1.27
C GLY A 49 -25.58 0.26 -0.15
N PRO A 50 -26.63 1.08 -0.32
CA PRO A 50 -27.07 1.56 -1.64
C PRO A 50 -25.97 2.37 -2.36
N ALA A 51 -26.02 2.36 -3.70
CA ALA A 51 -25.23 3.25 -4.54
C ALA A 51 -25.48 4.69 -4.12
N LEU A 52 -24.43 5.50 -3.92
CA LEU A 52 -24.60 6.83 -3.33
C LEU A 52 -24.70 7.99 -4.34
N LYS A 53 -24.39 7.79 -5.62
CA LYS A 53 -24.57 8.84 -6.63
C LYS A 53 -26.05 9.25 -6.74
N GLY A 54 -26.31 10.55 -6.62
CA GLY A 54 -27.64 11.15 -6.58
C GLY A 54 -28.42 10.84 -5.30
N VAL A 55 -27.74 10.56 -4.17
CA VAL A 55 -28.42 10.30 -2.89
C VAL A 55 -29.16 11.53 -2.36
N ASP A 56 -28.62 12.73 -2.59
CA ASP A 56 -29.20 14.02 -2.22
C ASP A 56 -30.59 14.27 -2.85
N ALA A 57 -30.84 13.72 -4.04
CA ALA A 57 -32.15 13.80 -4.70
C ALA A 57 -33.08 12.62 -4.35
N ARG A 58 -32.55 11.52 -3.81
CA ARG A 58 -33.33 10.29 -3.51
C ARG A 58 -33.87 10.24 -2.08
N VAL A 59 -33.27 11.00 -1.17
CA VAL A 59 -33.66 11.06 0.25
C VAL A 59 -34.68 12.16 0.52
N PRO A 60 -35.50 12.05 1.58
CA PRO A 60 -36.59 13.00 1.84
C PRO A 60 -36.15 14.46 2.05
N SER A 61 -34.97 14.68 2.64
CA SER A 61 -34.40 16.01 2.80
C SER A 61 -32.90 15.96 3.10
N LYS A 62 -32.22 17.09 2.91
CA LYS A 62 -30.81 17.25 3.28
C LYS A 62 -30.58 17.06 4.78
N GLN A 63 -31.52 17.52 5.61
CA GLN A 63 -31.45 17.33 7.07
C GLN A 63 -31.59 15.86 7.46
N TRP A 64 -32.49 15.13 6.82
CA TRP A 64 -32.64 13.68 7.01
C TRP A 64 -31.34 12.94 6.69
N LEU A 65 -30.62 13.36 5.64
CA LEU A 65 -29.33 12.77 5.26
C LEU A 65 -28.28 12.97 6.35
N TYR A 66 -28.22 14.16 6.97
CA TYR A 66 -27.32 14.42 8.09
C TYR A 66 -27.66 13.56 9.31
N ASP A 67 -28.93 13.49 9.67
CA ASP A 67 -29.39 12.70 10.82
C ASP A 67 -29.14 11.21 10.61
N TRP A 68 -29.32 10.72 9.38
CA TRP A 68 -29.04 9.34 8.98
C TRP A 68 -27.54 9.00 9.06
N ILE A 69 -26.66 9.86 8.53
CA ILE A 69 -25.21 9.63 8.53
C ILE A 69 -24.65 9.71 9.95
N LYS A 70 -25.14 10.66 10.75
CA LYS A 70 -24.69 10.82 12.15
C LYS A 70 -25.20 9.71 13.05
N ASN A 71 -26.44 9.27 12.87
CA ASN A 71 -27.03 8.20 13.67
C ASN A 71 -28.25 7.54 12.99
N SER A 72 -28.00 6.59 12.10
CA SER A 72 -29.04 5.83 11.38
C SER A 72 -30.02 5.11 12.31
N ALA A 73 -29.54 4.56 13.44
CA ALA A 73 -30.36 3.85 14.40
C ALA A 73 -31.44 4.74 15.03
N SER A 74 -31.11 6.03 15.28
CA SER A 74 -32.07 7.01 15.80
C SER A 74 -33.20 7.26 14.79
N VAL A 75 -32.87 7.39 13.50
CA VAL A 75 -33.85 7.65 12.42
C VAL A 75 -34.72 6.41 12.13
N ILE A 76 -34.18 5.20 12.28
CA ILE A 76 -34.98 3.97 12.17
C ILE A 76 -35.94 3.86 13.37
N SER A 77 -35.46 4.14 14.58
CA SER A 77 -36.26 4.07 15.81
C SER A 77 -37.36 5.11 15.92
N SER A 78 -37.25 6.24 15.20
CA SER A 78 -38.29 7.28 15.15
C SER A 78 -39.53 6.87 14.35
N GLY A 79 -39.50 5.72 13.68
CA GLY A 79 -40.61 5.20 12.88
C GLY A 79 -40.70 5.79 11.48
N ASP A 80 -39.63 6.44 10.98
CA ASP A 80 -39.59 6.98 9.62
C ASP A 80 -39.78 5.85 8.58
N LYS A 81 -40.77 6.03 7.70
CA LYS A 81 -41.15 4.99 6.73
C LYS A 81 -40.03 4.72 5.71
N TYR A 82 -39.34 5.75 5.24
CA TYR A 82 -38.27 5.62 4.25
C TYR A 82 -37.03 4.93 4.85
N ALA A 83 -36.65 5.31 6.07
CA ALA A 83 -35.60 4.67 6.85
C ALA A 83 -35.86 3.17 7.07
N ASN A 84 -37.08 2.82 7.48
CA ASN A 84 -37.46 1.43 7.75
C ASN A 84 -37.55 0.59 6.47
N ASP A 85 -38.09 1.15 5.37
CA ASP A 85 -38.13 0.48 4.07
C ASP A 85 -36.71 0.27 3.51
N LEU A 86 -35.82 1.26 3.66
CA LEU A 86 -34.41 1.17 3.27
C LEU A 86 -33.67 0.11 4.11
N TYR A 87 -33.88 0.11 5.44
CA TYR A 87 -33.29 -0.87 6.34
C TYR A 87 -33.77 -2.30 6.02
N ALA A 88 -35.04 -2.49 5.71
CA ALA A 88 -35.58 -3.79 5.31
C ALA A 88 -35.02 -4.27 3.96
N LYS A 89 -34.90 -3.37 2.97
CA LYS A 89 -34.41 -3.74 1.63
C LYS A 89 -32.92 -4.10 1.61
N TRP A 90 -32.12 -3.59 2.55
CA TRP A 90 -30.70 -3.95 2.73
C TRP A 90 -30.48 -4.98 3.86
N ASN A 91 -31.44 -5.91 4.01
CA ASN A 91 -31.38 -7.05 4.91
C ASN A 91 -31.11 -6.69 6.39
N LYS A 92 -31.62 -5.54 6.84
CA LYS A 92 -31.43 -5.00 8.19
C LYS A 92 -29.95 -4.80 8.55
N THR A 93 -29.13 -4.47 7.56
CA THR A 93 -27.72 -4.12 7.77
C THR A 93 -27.64 -2.75 8.45
N ALA A 94 -27.09 -2.71 9.67
CA ALA A 94 -26.94 -1.46 10.41
C ALA A 94 -25.80 -0.62 9.85
N MET A 95 -26.10 0.63 9.48
CA MET A 95 -25.08 1.60 9.07
C MET A 95 -24.39 2.16 10.32
N THR A 96 -23.05 2.12 10.34
CA THR A 96 -22.23 2.73 11.40
C THR A 96 -22.58 4.21 11.58
N ALA A 97 -22.71 4.65 12.83
CA ALA A 97 -22.98 6.04 13.17
C ALA A 97 -21.70 6.89 13.07
N PHE A 98 -21.78 8.05 12.42
CA PHE A 98 -20.67 8.99 12.30
C PHE A 98 -20.97 10.32 13.03
N PRO A 99 -21.09 10.32 14.37
CA PRO A 99 -21.43 11.54 15.13
C PRO A 99 -20.34 12.62 15.05
N ASN A 100 -19.12 12.23 14.69
CA ASN A 100 -17.95 13.10 14.62
C ASN A 100 -17.82 13.87 13.30
N LEU A 101 -18.62 13.56 12.27
CA LEU A 101 -18.59 14.28 10.99
C LEU A 101 -19.42 15.57 11.07
N SER A 102 -18.83 16.68 10.65
CA SER A 102 -19.55 17.96 10.53
C SER A 102 -20.51 17.95 9.32
N ASN A 103 -21.47 18.87 9.28
CA ASN A 103 -22.39 18.95 8.14
C ASN A 103 -21.65 19.35 6.84
N GLU A 104 -20.60 20.16 6.97
CA GLU A 104 -19.73 20.59 5.88
C GLU A 104 -18.88 19.44 5.33
N GLU A 105 -18.39 18.56 6.20
CA GLU A 105 -17.68 17.33 5.81
C GLU A 105 -18.60 16.35 5.08
N ILE A 106 -19.85 16.21 5.55
CA ILE A 106 -20.86 15.39 4.88
C ILE A 106 -21.19 15.97 3.49
N ASP A 107 -21.37 17.29 3.37
CA ASP A 107 -21.60 17.94 2.08
C ASP A 107 -20.45 17.71 1.09
N ALA A 108 -19.20 17.74 1.59
CA ALA A 108 -18.03 17.45 0.76
C ALA A 108 -18.03 16.00 0.26
N ILE A 109 -18.39 15.03 1.10
CA ILE A 109 -18.53 13.61 0.74
C ILE A 109 -19.61 13.44 -0.34
N ILE A 110 -20.79 14.03 -0.16
CA ILE A 110 -21.90 13.91 -1.12
C ILE A 110 -21.54 14.57 -2.46
N THR A 111 -20.89 15.74 -2.41
CA THR A 111 -20.38 16.42 -3.61
C THR A 111 -19.42 15.52 -4.39
N TYR A 112 -18.47 14.89 -3.69
CA TYR A 112 -17.53 13.95 -4.30
C TYR A 112 -18.25 12.76 -4.94
N VAL A 113 -19.11 12.07 -4.18
CA VAL A 113 -19.85 10.90 -4.66
C VAL A 113 -20.68 11.22 -5.91
N ASN A 114 -21.32 12.40 -5.95
CA ASN A 114 -22.10 12.84 -7.11
C ASN A 114 -21.23 13.16 -8.33
N SER A 115 -19.98 13.56 -8.12
CA SER A 115 -19.00 13.81 -9.18
C SER A 115 -18.39 12.54 -9.81
N VAL A 116 -18.57 11.36 -9.21
CA VAL A 116 -17.97 10.11 -9.72
C VAL A 116 -18.73 9.64 -10.97
N GLU A 117 -18.05 9.53 -12.10
CA GLU A 117 -18.58 8.96 -13.35
C GLU A 117 -18.22 7.47 -13.50
N PRO A 118 -19.08 6.65 -14.14
CA PRO A 118 -18.75 5.27 -14.43
C PRO A 118 -17.52 5.17 -15.33
N PRO A 119 -16.64 4.17 -15.13
CA PRO A 119 -15.47 4.01 -15.98
C PRO A 119 -15.94 3.80 -17.42
N LYS A 120 -15.54 4.72 -18.31
CA LYS A 120 -15.66 4.49 -19.75
C LYS A 120 -14.85 3.24 -20.09
N LYS A 121 -15.40 2.38 -20.97
CA LYS A 121 -14.61 1.35 -21.66
C LYS A 121 -13.44 2.06 -22.32
N ASP A 122 -12.22 1.77 -21.87
CA ASP A 122 -11.01 2.28 -22.50
C ASP A 122 -10.76 1.51 -23.80
N ASP A 123 -11.18 2.12 -24.91
CA ASP A 123 -10.47 1.98 -26.18
C ASP A 123 -9.27 2.92 -26.10
N GLY A 124 -8.06 2.35 -26.13
CA GLY A 124 -6.84 3.05 -25.76
C GLY A 124 -6.53 4.29 -26.60
N ALA A 125 -6.16 5.38 -25.90
CA ALA A 125 -5.14 6.38 -26.26
C ALA A 125 -5.28 7.56 -25.27
N GLY A 126 -4.24 7.81 -24.48
CA GLY A 126 -4.31 8.79 -23.39
C GLY A 126 -4.20 10.26 -23.81
N ALA A 127 -4.53 11.16 -22.89
CA ALA A 127 -3.68 12.30 -22.52
C ALA A 127 -4.20 12.96 -21.23
N ALA A 128 -3.24 13.33 -20.38
CA ALA A 128 -3.38 13.76 -19.01
C ALA A 128 -3.77 15.24 -18.82
N ALA A 129 -4.26 15.58 -17.63
CA ALA A 129 -3.92 16.84 -16.96
C ALA A 129 -3.77 16.58 -15.45
N ALA A 130 -2.70 17.14 -14.90
CA ALA A 130 -2.02 16.75 -13.67
C ALA A 130 -2.55 17.41 -12.39
N SER A 131 -2.32 16.74 -11.25
CA SER A 131 -2.03 17.41 -9.99
C SER A 131 -0.90 16.69 -9.24
N THR A 132 -0.07 17.52 -8.63
CA THR A 132 1.26 17.31 -8.06
C THR A 132 1.24 16.69 -6.67
N SER A 133 2.04 15.63 -6.47
CA SER A 133 3.01 15.52 -5.37
C SER A 133 3.80 14.20 -5.43
N GLY A 134 5.12 14.34 -5.45
CA GLY A 134 6.06 13.54 -4.65
C GLY A 134 5.92 12.03 -4.61
N GLN A 135 5.93 11.37 -5.77
CA GLN A 135 6.36 9.98 -5.87
C GLN A 135 7.03 9.79 -7.22
N GLU A 136 8.23 9.18 -7.21
CA GLU A 136 8.94 8.76 -8.42
C GLU A 136 8.05 7.83 -9.23
N SER A 137 7.30 8.44 -10.13
CA SER A 137 6.58 7.74 -11.17
C SER A 137 7.60 7.29 -12.21
N THR A 138 7.52 6.03 -12.61
CA THR A 138 8.20 5.45 -13.78
C THR A 138 7.59 5.99 -15.08
N GLY A 139 7.43 7.31 -15.17
CA GLY A 139 7.03 8.06 -16.35
C GLY A 139 8.12 9.08 -16.65
N SER A 140 8.67 9.00 -17.86
CA SER A 140 9.71 9.86 -18.45
C SER A 140 11.19 9.52 -18.24
N ASN A 141 11.56 8.34 -17.72
CA ASN A 141 12.94 7.82 -17.88
C ASN A 141 13.38 7.79 -19.36
N TRP A 142 12.44 7.50 -20.28
CA TRP A 142 12.73 7.45 -21.70
C TRP A 142 12.93 8.84 -22.33
N ILE A 143 12.20 9.87 -21.88
CA ILE A 143 12.38 11.25 -22.33
C ILE A 143 13.68 11.80 -21.79
N TYR A 144 13.99 11.58 -20.50
CA TYR A 144 15.29 11.95 -19.95
C TYR A 144 16.41 11.21 -20.67
N SER A 145 16.28 9.91 -20.93
CA SER A 145 17.26 9.14 -21.70
C SER A 145 17.44 9.70 -23.13
N MET A 146 16.34 10.02 -23.81
CA MET A 146 16.37 10.59 -25.16
C MET A 146 16.99 11.98 -25.18
N VAL A 147 16.62 12.86 -24.25
CA VAL A 147 17.18 14.20 -24.09
C VAL A 147 18.67 14.12 -23.74
N THR A 148 19.07 13.20 -22.84
CA THR A 148 20.48 12.97 -22.51
C THR A 148 21.28 12.49 -23.73
N ILE A 149 20.74 11.58 -24.54
CA ILE A 149 21.39 11.14 -25.79
C ILE A 149 21.56 12.31 -26.77
N ILE A 150 20.51 13.13 -26.96
CA ILE A 150 20.55 14.31 -27.83
C ILE A 150 21.58 15.33 -27.34
N LEU A 151 21.62 15.60 -26.02
CA LEU A 151 22.60 16.51 -25.42
C LEU A 151 24.03 15.97 -25.54
N LEU A 152 24.26 14.67 -25.37
CA LEU A 152 25.56 14.05 -25.59
C LEU A 152 25.99 14.13 -27.06
N ALA A 153 25.06 13.94 -28.00
CA ALA A 153 25.33 14.10 -29.43
C ALA A 153 25.67 15.56 -29.79
N LEU A 154 24.91 16.53 -29.27
CA LEU A 154 25.19 17.96 -29.42
C LEU A 154 26.55 18.33 -28.81
N ALA A 155 26.85 17.87 -27.60
CA ALA A 155 28.14 18.07 -26.95
C ALA A 155 29.28 17.49 -27.78
N PHE A 156 29.10 16.31 -28.37
CA PHE A 156 30.08 15.68 -29.26
C PHE A 156 30.31 16.49 -30.55
N ILE A 157 29.23 16.96 -31.19
CA ILE A 157 29.31 17.82 -32.38
C ILE A 157 30.03 19.13 -32.06
N LEU A 158 29.63 19.81 -30.98
CA LEU A 158 30.24 21.06 -30.52
C LEU A 158 31.72 20.85 -30.16
N TRP A 159 32.07 19.73 -29.51
CA TRP A 159 33.44 19.38 -29.21
C TRP A 159 34.28 19.20 -30.48
N ARG A 160 33.74 18.53 -31.50
CA ARG A 160 34.43 18.32 -32.79
C ARG A 160 34.60 19.62 -33.57
N VAL A 161 33.57 20.46 -33.61
CA VAL A 161 33.60 21.77 -34.28
C VAL A 161 34.58 22.71 -33.59
N ASN A 162 34.53 22.81 -32.26
CA ASN A 162 35.45 23.65 -31.47
C ASN A 162 36.91 23.20 -31.61
N SER A 163 37.16 21.88 -31.61
CA SER A 163 38.51 21.33 -31.84
C SER A 163 39.01 21.65 -33.25
N GLY A 164 38.14 21.55 -34.27
CA GLY A 164 38.47 21.94 -35.64
C GLY A 164 38.75 23.43 -35.80
N LEU A 165 37.94 24.31 -35.19
CA LEU A 165 38.13 25.77 -35.18
C LEU A 165 39.45 26.18 -34.52
N LYS A 166 39.81 25.57 -33.38
CA LYS A 166 41.10 25.82 -32.71
C LYS A 166 42.29 25.48 -33.60
N ARG A 167 42.20 24.40 -34.39
CA ARG A 167 43.28 24.00 -35.30
C ARG A 167 43.55 25.06 -36.37
N VAL A 168 42.48 25.58 -36.98
CA VAL A 168 42.56 26.62 -38.02
C VAL A 168 43.00 27.97 -37.43
N ALA A 169 42.55 28.32 -36.22
CA ALA A 169 42.99 29.53 -35.53
C ALA A 169 44.50 29.48 -35.21
N ASN A 170 45.00 28.37 -34.67
CA ASN A 170 46.42 28.20 -34.36
C ASN A 170 47.32 28.20 -35.61
N GLU A 171 46.86 27.64 -36.72
CA GLU A 171 47.56 27.71 -38.01
C GLU A 171 47.70 29.15 -38.52
N LYS A 172 46.67 29.98 -38.29
CA LYS A 172 46.68 31.39 -38.68
C LYS A 172 47.58 32.24 -37.77
N ASP A 173 47.62 31.93 -36.48
CA ASP A 173 48.40 32.68 -35.48
C ASP A 173 49.85 32.20 -35.35
N GLY A 174 50.27 31.23 -36.18
CA GLY A 174 51.65 30.71 -36.20
C GLY A 174 52.03 29.90 -34.96
N VAL A 175 51.05 29.48 -34.16
CA VAL A 175 51.25 28.70 -32.93
C VAL A 175 51.31 27.21 -33.29
N PRO A 176 52.34 26.45 -32.89
CA PRO A 176 52.42 25.03 -33.18
C PRO A 176 51.26 24.26 -32.53
N ASN A 177 50.50 23.54 -33.36
CA ASN A 177 49.42 22.67 -32.90
C ASN A 177 50.00 21.49 -32.10
N VAL A 178 49.55 21.33 -30.85
CA VAL A 178 49.87 20.15 -30.03
C VAL A 178 49.25 18.92 -30.70
N LYS A 179 50.03 17.85 -30.94
CA LYS A 179 49.51 16.59 -31.52
C LYS A 179 48.29 16.12 -30.72
N GLU A 180 47.15 15.99 -31.40
CA GLU A 180 45.92 15.44 -30.80
C GLU A 180 46.19 14.00 -30.34
N ILE A 181 46.22 13.82 -29.03
CA ILE A 181 46.29 12.48 -28.44
C ILE A 181 44.87 11.93 -28.49
N PRO A 182 44.63 10.75 -29.10
CA PRO A 182 43.31 10.13 -29.08
C PRO A 182 42.77 10.00 -27.65
N PHE A 183 41.46 10.17 -27.45
CA PHE A 183 40.87 10.22 -26.09
C PHE A 183 41.20 8.99 -25.23
N TYR A 184 41.31 7.80 -25.84
CA TYR A 184 41.68 6.54 -25.20
C TYR A 184 43.15 6.45 -24.76
N ARG A 185 43.99 7.40 -25.18
CA ARG A 185 45.40 7.55 -24.78
C ARG A 185 45.63 8.77 -23.88
N ASN A 186 44.60 9.57 -23.60
CA ASN A 186 44.70 10.72 -22.71
C ASN A 186 44.71 10.25 -21.25
N LYS A 187 45.81 10.52 -20.53
CA LYS A 187 46.00 10.12 -19.13
C LYS A 187 44.87 10.63 -18.21
N VAL A 188 44.33 11.81 -18.46
CA VAL A 188 43.21 12.38 -17.67
C VAL A 188 41.92 11.61 -17.91
N VAL A 189 41.63 11.25 -19.17
CA VAL A 189 40.43 10.48 -19.53
C VAL A 189 40.51 9.06 -18.99
N ILE A 190 41.68 8.42 -19.09
CA ILE A 190 41.92 7.10 -18.48
C ILE A 190 41.73 7.17 -16.96
N ALA A 191 42.31 8.18 -16.29
CA ALA A 191 42.17 8.35 -14.84
C ALA A 191 40.70 8.56 -14.43
N MET A 192 39.95 9.40 -15.16
CA MET A 192 38.52 9.59 -14.90
C MET A 192 37.70 8.33 -15.15
N ALA A 193 37.99 7.59 -16.23
CA ALA A 193 37.31 6.34 -16.53
C ALA A 193 37.56 5.27 -15.45
N VAL A 194 38.79 5.19 -14.93
CA VAL A 194 39.14 4.28 -13.82
C VAL A 194 38.41 4.67 -12.54
N ILE A 195 38.33 5.97 -12.20
CA ILE A 195 37.59 6.43 -11.02
C ILE A 195 36.09 6.11 -11.15
N LEU A 196 35.50 6.39 -12.32
CA LEU A 196 34.09 6.05 -12.58
C LEU A 196 33.85 4.54 -12.50
N ALA A 197 34.72 3.73 -13.11
CA ALA A 197 34.63 2.28 -13.03
C ALA A 197 34.74 1.78 -11.58
N PHE A 198 35.64 2.38 -10.77
CA PHE A 198 35.78 2.06 -9.35
C PHE A 198 34.50 2.38 -8.57
N ILE A 199 33.93 3.58 -8.74
CA ILE A 199 32.68 3.98 -8.07
C ILE A 199 31.52 3.06 -8.48
N LEU A 200 31.36 2.80 -9.78
CA LEU A 200 30.31 1.92 -10.28
C LEU A 200 30.50 0.49 -9.76
N SER A 201 31.73 -0.03 -9.78
CA SER A 201 32.02 -1.36 -9.23
C SER A 201 31.70 -1.43 -7.74
N GLY A 202 32.07 -0.41 -6.97
CA GLY A 202 31.77 -0.32 -5.54
C GLY A 202 30.26 -0.29 -5.28
N TYR A 203 29.51 0.48 -6.06
CA TYR A 203 28.05 0.53 -6.00
C TYR A 203 27.40 -0.83 -6.29
N TRP A 204 27.78 -1.47 -7.40
CA TRP A 204 27.24 -2.78 -7.80
C TRP A 204 27.59 -3.88 -6.79
N ILE A 205 28.84 -3.93 -6.32
CA ILE A 205 29.28 -4.92 -5.32
C ILE A 205 28.56 -4.71 -4.00
N THR A 206 28.43 -3.46 -3.54
CA THR A 206 27.76 -3.16 -2.26
C THR A 206 26.29 -3.50 -2.32
N ASN A 207 25.59 -3.10 -3.38
CA ASN A 207 24.16 -3.42 -3.54
C ASN A 207 23.94 -4.93 -3.65
N GLY A 208 24.74 -5.62 -4.46
CA GLY A 208 24.71 -7.07 -4.54
C GLY A 208 24.89 -7.71 -3.15
N ALA A 209 25.87 -7.25 -2.38
CA ALA A 209 26.11 -7.75 -1.02
C ALA A 209 24.97 -7.45 -0.03
N VAL A 210 24.31 -6.29 -0.16
CA VAL A 210 23.17 -5.89 0.68
C VAL A 210 21.90 -6.69 0.35
N GLU A 211 21.73 -7.07 -0.92
CA GLU A 211 20.61 -7.88 -1.40
C GLU A 211 20.79 -9.38 -1.13
N LEU A 212 22.02 -9.85 -0.92
CA LEU A 212 22.28 -11.24 -0.54
C LEU A 212 21.46 -11.64 0.70
N GLY A 213 20.68 -12.70 0.56
CA GLY A 213 19.84 -13.24 1.63
C GLY A 213 18.48 -12.53 1.80
N ARG A 214 18.17 -11.48 1.01
CA ARG A 214 16.82 -10.91 0.97
C ARG A 214 15.95 -11.71 0.02
N GLN A 215 14.71 -12.01 0.45
CA GLN A 215 13.73 -12.77 -0.31
C GLN A 215 12.57 -11.90 -0.80
N GLN A 216 12.80 -10.60 -1.02
CA GLN A 216 11.76 -9.72 -1.51
C GLN A 216 11.27 -10.18 -2.89
N ASN A 217 9.97 -10.15 -3.12
CA ASN A 217 9.28 -10.69 -4.30
C ASN A 217 9.39 -12.22 -4.46
N TYR A 218 9.85 -12.95 -3.44
CA TYR A 218 9.78 -14.41 -3.44
C TYR A 218 8.33 -14.87 -3.45
N MET A 219 7.98 -15.67 -4.45
CA MET A 219 6.63 -16.13 -4.76
C MET A 219 6.69 -17.57 -5.29
N PRO A 220 6.72 -18.58 -4.41
CA PRO A 220 6.74 -19.97 -4.80
C PRO A 220 5.36 -20.48 -5.19
N GLU A 221 5.31 -21.40 -6.15
CA GLU A 221 4.09 -22.15 -6.47
C GLU A 221 3.60 -22.93 -5.23
N GLN A 222 2.31 -22.81 -4.94
CA GLN A 222 1.68 -23.49 -3.80
C GLN A 222 1.00 -24.81 -4.24
N PRO A 223 0.82 -25.80 -3.33
CA PRO A 223 0.18 -27.07 -3.68
C PRO A 223 -1.27 -26.95 -4.16
N ILE A 224 -1.96 -25.90 -3.71
CA ILE A 224 -3.28 -25.47 -4.16
C ILE A 224 -3.17 -23.99 -4.50
N PHE A 225 -3.70 -23.59 -5.64
CA PHE A 225 -3.77 -22.19 -6.00
C PHE A 225 -4.83 -21.49 -5.13
N TYR A 226 -4.37 -20.81 -4.07
CA TYR A 226 -5.22 -20.09 -3.14
C TYR A 226 -5.11 -18.59 -3.36
N SER A 227 -6.18 -17.97 -3.85
CA SER A 227 -6.25 -16.52 -4.07
C SER A 227 -6.72 -15.78 -2.81
N HIS A 228 -5.84 -14.98 -2.21
CA HIS A 228 -6.24 -14.05 -1.14
C HIS A 228 -7.15 -12.95 -1.67
N LYS A 229 -7.00 -12.57 -2.94
CA LYS A 229 -7.87 -11.61 -3.60
C LYS A 229 -9.32 -12.04 -3.66
N VAL A 230 -9.61 -13.31 -3.96
CA VAL A 230 -11.00 -13.80 -3.91
C VAL A 230 -11.55 -13.77 -2.48
N HIS A 231 -10.77 -14.23 -1.50
CA HIS A 231 -11.27 -14.37 -0.13
C HIS A 231 -11.33 -13.04 0.62
N ALA A 232 -10.21 -12.31 0.72
CA ALA A 232 -10.11 -11.06 1.47
C ALA A 232 -10.50 -9.83 0.64
N GLY A 233 -10.27 -9.83 -0.68
CA GLY A 233 -10.56 -8.69 -1.56
C GLY A 233 -11.99 -8.66 -2.08
N ILE A 234 -12.44 -9.72 -2.74
CA ILE A 234 -13.77 -9.76 -3.37
C ILE A 234 -14.83 -10.10 -2.33
N ASN A 235 -14.63 -11.17 -1.58
CA ASN A 235 -15.58 -11.64 -0.57
C ASN A 235 -15.43 -10.94 0.79
N GLN A 236 -14.43 -10.06 0.95
CA GLN A 236 -14.21 -9.25 2.16
C GLN A 236 -14.13 -10.08 3.45
N VAL A 237 -13.60 -11.31 3.37
CA VAL A 237 -13.39 -12.17 4.55
C VAL A 237 -12.32 -11.55 5.43
N ASN A 238 -12.64 -11.39 6.72
CA ASN A 238 -11.73 -10.81 7.69
C ASN A 238 -10.45 -11.67 7.83
N CYS A 239 -9.28 -11.01 7.83
CA CYS A 239 -7.96 -11.66 7.92
C CYS A 239 -7.84 -12.63 9.11
N LEU A 240 -8.39 -12.24 10.27
CA LEU A 240 -8.33 -13.00 11.52
C LEU A 240 -9.27 -14.20 11.56
N TYR A 241 -10.19 -14.33 10.59
CA TYR A 241 -11.02 -15.53 10.48
C TYR A 241 -10.17 -16.76 10.17
N CYS A 242 -9.24 -16.63 9.22
CA CYS A 242 -8.31 -17.69 8.86
C CYS A 242 -7.04 -17.66 9.71
N HIS A 243 -6.50 -16.46 9.98
CA HIS A 243 -5.25 -16.27 10.72
C HIS A 243 -5.50 -15.89 12.19
N ALA A 244 -6.39 -16.62 12.86
CA ALA A 244 -6.83 -16.34 14.22
C ALA A 244 -5.69 -16.34 15.27
N GLY A 245 -4.56 -16.97 14.95
CA GLY A 245 -3.37 -16.96 15.81
C GLY A 245 -2.69 -15.60 15.91
N ALA A 246 -2.92 -14.68 14.96
CA ALA A 246 -2.16 -13.45 14.84
C ALA A 246 -2.30 -12.53 16.06
N GLU A 247 -3.46 -12.51 16.70
CA GLU A 247 -3.69 -11.67 17.89
C GLU A 247 -3.35 -12.34 19.21
N LYS A 248 -3.15 -13.67 19.23
CA LYS A 248 -3.07 -14.46 20.47
C LYS A 248 -1.75 -15.18 20.65
N SER A 249 -1.02 -15.42 19.57
CA SER A 249 0.19 -16.23 19.55
C SER A 249 1.33 -15.50 18.87
N LYS A 250 2.56 -15.98 19.11
CA LYS A 250 3.74 -15.53 18.36
C LYS A 250 3.66 -15.84 16.87
N HIS A 251 2.88 -16.84 16.49
CA HIS A 251 2.68 -17.23 15.09
C HIS A 251 1.21 -17.02 14.71
N ALA A 252 0.96 -16.36 13.57
CA ALA A 252 -0.38 -16.19 13.02
C ALA A 252 -1.09 -17.51 12.66
N MET A 253 -0.28 -18.55 12.40
CA MET A 253 -0.66 -19.89 11.94
C MET A 253 -1.31 -19.89 10.54
N ILE A 254 -1.01 -20.93 9.76
CA ILE A 254 -1.74 -21.23 8.52
C ILE A 254 -3.00 -22.01 8.95
N PRO A 255 -4.20 -21.65 8.45
CA PRO A 255 -5.43 -22.33 8.86
C PRO A 255 -5.37 -23.83 8.55
N SER A 256 -5.96 -24.63 9.44
CA SER A 256 -6.21 -26.04 9.15
C SER A 256 -7.27 -26.20 8.06
N THR A 257 -7.28 -27.35 7.38
CA THR A 257 -8.26 -27.67 6.34
C THR A 257 -9.71 -27.58 6.82
N ASN A 258 -9.96 -27.73 8.13
CA ASN A 258 -11.30 -27.58 8.71
C ASN A 258 -11.87 -26.17 8.50
N VAL A 259 -11.04 -25.12 8.56
CA VAL A 259 -11.50 -23.74 8.33
C VAL A 259 -11.98 -23.58 6.90
N CYS A 260 -11.24 -24.14 5.93
CA CYS A 260 -11.63 -24.13 4.52
C CYS A 260 -12.97 -24.86 4.33
N MET A 261 -13.15 -26.00 4.98
CA MET A 261 -14.36 -26.82 4.85
C MET A 261 -15.60 -26.25 5.56
N ASN A 262 -15.50 -25.14 6.30
CA ASN A 262 -16.68 -24.48 6.86
C ASN A 262 -17.60 -23.91 5.77
N CYS A 263 -17.02 -23.46 4.66
CA CYS A 263 -17.75 -22.90 3.51
C CYS A 263 -17.70 -23.84 2.30
N HIS A 264 -16.56 -24.47 2.05
CA HIS A 264 -16.35 -25.29 0.85
C HIS A 264 -17.12 -26.63 0.86
N LYS A 265 -17.88 -26.97 1.91
CA LYS A 265 -18.86 -28.07 1.83
C LYS A 265 -20.06 -27.72 0.96
N GLN A 266 -20.44 -26.46 0.94
CA GLN A 266 -21.56 -25.93 0.17
C GLN A 266 -21.09 -25.25 -1.12
N ILE A 267 -19.89 -24.66 -1.12
CA ILE A 267 -19.28 -24.00 -2.27
C ILE A 267 -18.33 -24.99 -2.96
N ASN A 268 -18.85 -25.71 -3.95
CA ASN A 268 -18.15 -26.78 -4.68
C ASN A 268 -17.63 -26.37 -6.06
N GLU A 269 -18.01 -25.19 -6.55
CA GLU A 269 -17.58 -24.63 -7.83
C GLU A 269 -17.22 -23.15 -7.67
N TYR A 270 -16.34 -22.67 -8.54
CA TYR A 270 -15.98 -21.26 -8.62
C TYR A 270 -16.80 -20.55 -9.70
N THR A 271 -17.80 -19.79 -9.27
CA THR A 271 -18.71 -19.05 -10.16
C THR A 271 -18.16 -17.70 -10.64
N GLY A 272 -17.06 -17.22 -10.05
CA GLY A 272 -16.48 -15.90 -10.35
C GLY A 272 -15.55 -15.86 -11.58
N ALA A 273 -15.43 -16.94 -12.34
CA ALA A 273 -14.41 -17.07 -13.39
C ALA A 273 -14.51 -16.01 -14.52
N GLU A 274 -15.71 -15.49 -14.80
CA GLU A 274 -15.92 -14.47 -15.84
C GLU A 274 -15.58 -13.06 -15.37
N GLU A 275 -16.00 -12.69 -14.15
CA GLU A 275 -15.78 -11.35 -13.59
C GLU A 275 -14.39 -11.21 -12.95
N HIS A 276 -13.87 -12.30 -12.39
CA HIS A 276 -12.64 -12.35 -11.60
C HIS A 276 -11.79 -13.57 -12.00
N PRO A 277 -11.20 -13.59 -13.21
CA PRO A 277 -10.40 -14.72 -13.64
C PRO A 277 -9.18 -14.94 -12.73
N LEU A 278 -9.00 -16.17 -12.26
CA LEU A 278 -7.81 -16.57 -11.53
C LEU A 278 -6.65 -16.72 -12.52
N VAL A 279 -5.61 -15.92 -12.35
CA VAL A 279 -4.41 -15.95 -13.16
C VAL A 279 -3.18 -16.08 -12.28
N THR A 280 -2.25 -16.90 -12.73
CA THR A 280 -0.89 -16.93 -12.17
C THR A 280 -0.12 -15.66 -12.55
N ALA A 281 0.99 -15.43 -11.88
CA ALA A 281 1.94 -14.36 -12.23
C ALA A 281 2.44 -14.44 -13.68
N GLU A 282 2.53 -15.64 -14.25
CA GLU A 282 2.91 -15.87 -15.65
C GLU A 282 1.73 -15.67 -16.62
N GLY A 283 0.55 -15.32 -16.13
CA GLY A 283 -0.66 -15.08 -16.92
C GLY A 283 -1.42 -16.34 -17.33
N LYS A 284 -1.04 -17.51 -16.79
CA LYS A 284 -1.80 -18.76 -17.00
C LYS A 284 -3.10 -18.73 -16.21
N LYS A 285 -4.23 -18.95 -16.89
CA LYS A 285 -5.55 -19.08 -16.27
C LYS A 285 -5.63 -20.36 -15.43
N ILE A 286 -6.22 -20.24 -14.24
CA ILE A 286 -6.44 -21.33 -13.30
C ILE A 286 -7.93 -21.61 -13.17
N ASP A 287 -8.29 -22.90 -13.18
CA ASP A 287 -9.65 -23.34 -12.91
C ASP A 287 -9.88 -23.44 -11.39
N GLY A 288 -10.58 -22.45 -10.83
CA GLY A 288 -10.89 -22.41 -9.39
C GLY A 288 -11.71 -23.61 -8.91
N THR A 289 -12.57 -24.18 -9.76
CA THR A 289 -13.35 -25.37 -9.40
C THR A 289 -12.44 -26.57 -9.25
N ALA A 290 -11.47 -26.75 -10.14
CA ALA A 290 -10.48 -27.82 -10.03
C ALA A 290 -9.62 -27.69 -8.75
N GLU A 291 -9.27 -26.46 -8.34
CA GLU A 291 -8.53 -26.21 -7.09
C GLU A 291 -9.36 -26.54 -5.84
N ILE A 292 -10.67 -26.25 -5.84
CA ILE A 292 -11.59 -26.67 -4.77
C ILE A 292 -11.65 -28.20 -4.67
N GLN A 293 -11.64 -28.93 -5.80
CA GLN A 293 -11.59 -30.39 -5.78
C GLN A 293 -10.27 -30.93 -5.19
N LYS A 294 -9.14 -30.24 -5.41
CA LYS A 294 -7.89 -30.59 -4.72
C LYS A 294 -8.01 -30.44 -3.21
N LEU A 295 -8.67 -29.38 -2.73
CA LEU A 295 -8.93 -29.18 -1.29
C LEU A 295 -9.69 -30.38 -0.70
N TYR A 296 -10.71 -30.92 -1.38
CA TYR A 296 -11.45 -32.09 -0.90
C TYR A 296 -10.58 -33.33 -0.70
N LYS A 297 -9.60 -33.54 -1.60
CA LYS A 297 -8.62 -34.62 -1.46
C LYS A 297 -7.81 -34.48 -0.17
N TYR A 298 -7.37 -33.27 0.17
CA TYR A 298 -6.62 -33.02 1.41
C TYR A 298 -7.52 -33.08 2.65
N ALA A 299 -8.74 -32.58 2.56
CA ALA A 299 -9.71 -32.62 3.66
C ALA A 299 -10.29 -34.02 3.92
N GLY A 300 -10.13 -34.96 2.97
CA GLY A 300 -10.79 -36.25 3.03
C GLY A 300 -12.30 -36.14 2.85
N TRP A 301 -12.77 -35.23 2.00
CA TRP A 301 -14.20 -34.98 1.75
C TRP A 301 -14.67 -35.68 0.47
N ASP A 302 -15.81 -36.37 0.53
CA ASP A 302 -16.48 -36.95 -0.63
C ASP A 302 -17.63 -36.04 -1.09
N PRO A 303 -17.51 -35.32 -2.22
CA PRO A 303 -18.55 -34.41 -2.68
C PRO A 303 -19.84 -35.11 -3.14
N ALA A 304 -19.77 -36.39 -3.53
CA ALA A 304 -20.95 -37.14 -3.96
C ALA A 304 -21.79 -37.61 -2.76
N LYS A 305 -21.12 -38.07 -1.70
CA LYS A 305 -21.79 -38.50 -0.45
C LYS A 305 -22.07 -37.35 0.51
N LYS A 306 -21.46 -36.18 0.29
CA LYS A 306 -21.49 -35.02 1.19
C LYS A 306 -21.09 -35.39 2.63
N ASP A 307 -20.10 -36.26 2.76
CA ASP A 307 -19.56 -36.70 4.05
C ASP A 307 -18.04 -36.88 3.95
N TYR A 308 -17.38 -36.90 5.10
CA TYR A 308 -15.96 -37.18 5.21
C TYR A 308 -15.67 -38.67 5.03
N ILE A 309 -14.61 -38.96 4.28
CA ILE A 309 -14.05 -40.30 4.14
C ILE A 309 -13.40 -40.66 5.47
N ARG A 310 -13.88 -41.74 6.08
CA ARG A 310 -13.36 -42.25 7.35
C ARG A 310 -12.58 -43.55 7.16
N ASP A 311 -11.56 -43.75 7.98
CA ASP A 311 -10.85 -45.03 8.08
C ASP A 311 -11.68 -46.06 8.88
N GLU A 312 -11.16 -47.28 8.98
CA GLU A 312 -11.79 -48.38 9.73
C GLU A 312 -11.95 -48.06 11.24
N ASN A 313 -11.18 -47.10 11.75
CA ASN A 313 -11.21 -46.63 13.13
C ASN A 313 -12.15 -45.42 13.34
N GLY A 314 -12.83 -44.95 12.29
CA GLY A 314 -13.75 -43.81 12.33
C GLY A 314 -13.10 -42.43 12.22
N ASN A 315 -11.78 -42.34 12.02
CA ASN A 315 -11.05 -41.08 11.87
C ASN A 315 -11.19 -40.55 10.45
N ILE A 316 -11.23 -39.22 10.29
CA ILE A 316 -11.26 -38.58 8.98
C ILE A 316 -9.92 -38.81 8.28
N LYS A 317 -9.96 -39.37 7.06
CA LYS A 317 -8.80 -39.61 6.21
C LYS A 317 -8.35 -38.31 5.53
N ALA A 318 -7.92 -37.33 6.33
CA ALA A 318 -7.36 -36.08 5.86
C ALA A 318 -5.82 -36.16 5.75
N THR A 319 -5.26 -35.48 4.75
CA THR A 319 -3.81 -35.33 4.58
C THR A 319 -3.44 -33.84 4.70
N PRO A 320 -2.44 -33.46 5.50
CA PRO A 320 -2.01 -32.06 5.62
C PRO A 320 -1.53 -31.50 4.29
N ILE A 321 -1.94 -30.26 3.97
CA ILE A 321 -1.43 -29.52 2.81
C ILE A 321 -0.01 -29.05 3.13
N GLN A 322 0.95 -29.39 2.27
CA GLN A 322 2.36 -29.04 2.42
C GLN A 322 2.62 -27.62 1.87
N TRP A 323 2.09 -26.61 2.52
CA TRP A 323 2.25 -25.21 2.13
C TRP A 323 3.73 -24.79 2.10
N VAL A 324 4.12 -24.01 1.10
CA VAL A 324 5.46 -23.44 1.01
C VAL A 324 5.45 -22.09 1.73
N LYS A 325 6.23 -21.99 2.81
CA LYS A 325 6.32 -20.77 3.62
C LYS A 325 7.06 -19.69 2.83
N ILE A 326 6.43 -18.52 2.69
CA ILE A 326 6.98 -17.38 1.94
C ILE A 326 7.81 -16.49 2.86
N HIS A 327 7.21 -16.03 3.95
CA HIS A 327 7.88 -15.16 4.91
C HIS A 327 8.67 -15.99 5.90
N ASN A 328 10.00 -15.94 5.83
CA ASN A 328 10.85 -16.65 6.78
C ASN A 328 11.80 -15.68 7.49
N LEU A 329 11.99 -15.92 8.78
CA LEU A 329 13.00 -15.25 9.59
C LEU A 329 13.94 -16.33 10.15
N PRO A 330 15.24 -16.04 10.32
CA PRO A 330 16.15 -16.97 10.97
C PRO A 330 15.69 -17.37 12.37
N ASP A 331 16.01 -18.60 12.81
CA ASP A 331 15.52 -19.15 14.08
C ASP A 331 16.00 -18.39 15.32
N HIS A 332 17.12 -17.67 15.22
CA HIS A 332 17.62 -16.80 16.28
C HIS A 332 16.88 -15.45 16.35
N VAL A 333 15.81 -15.26 15.58
CA VAL A 333 14.97 -14.05 15.65
C VAL A 333 13.66 -14.42 16.34
N TYR A 334 13.41 -13.78 17.48
CA TYR A 334 12.16 -13.91 18.20
C TYR A 334 11.17 -12.84 17.71
N PHE A 335 10.25 -13.25 16.84
CA PHE A 335 9.14 -12.42 16.39
C PHE A 335 7.81 -12.91 16.97
N ASN A 336 6.99 -11.99 17.49
CA ASN A 336 5.71 -12.30 18.08
C ASN A 336 4.57 -11.50 17.41
N HIS A 337 3.70 -12.19 16.66
CA HIS A 337 2.57 -11.54 15.98
C HIS A 337 1.61 -10.84 16.95
N SER A 338 1.28 -11.42 18.11
CA SER A 338 0.28 -10.84 19.01
C SER A 338 0.71 -9.48 19.58
N GLN A 339 2.01 -9.29 19.81
CA GLN A 339 2.52 -7.98 20.25
C GLN A 339 2.34 -6.90 19.19
N HIS A 340 2.47 -7.24 17.91
CA HIS A 340 2.34 -6.27 16.82
C HIS A 340 0.88 -6.04 16.42
N ALA A 341 0.10 -7.13 16.29
CA ALA A 341 -1.29 -7.07 15.84
C ALA A 341 -2.25 -6.67 16.98
N ALA A 342 -2.16 -7.31 18.15
CA ALA A 342 -3.11 -7.07 19.24
C ALA A 342 -2.75 -5.86 20.11
N VAL A 343 -1.47 -5.69 20.45
CA VAL A 343 -0.99 -4.59 21.31
C VAL A 343 -0.64 -3.36 20.47
N GLY A 344 0.22 -3.53 19.47
CA GLY A 344 0.67 -2.45 18.58
C GLY A 344 -0.40 -1.96 17.59
N LYS A 345 -1.47 -2.75 17.36
CA LYS A 345 -2.53 -2.46 16.38
C LYS A 345 -1.99 -2.14 14.98
N VAL A 346 -0.84 -2.73 14.63
CA VAL A 346 -0.21 -2.57 13.31
C VAL A 346 -1.08 -3.26 12.26
N GLN A 347 -1.37 -2.55 11.17
CA GLN A 347 -2.18 -3.10 10.08
C GLN A 347 -1.40 -4.18 9.33
N CYS A 348 -2.08 -5.28 8.98
CA CYS A 348 -1.44 -6.43 8.32
C CYS A 348 -0.72 -6.01 7.03
N GLN A 349 -1.31 -5.08 6.28
CA GLN A 349 -0.82 -4.59 5.00
C GLN A 349 0.48 -3.80 5.12
N GLN A 350 0.77 -3.22 6.29
CA GLN A 350 2.00 -2.47 6.51
C GLN A 350 3.24 -3.39 6.45
N CYS A 351 3.08 -4.66 6.82
CA CYS A 351 4.16 -5.65 6.77
C CYS A 351 4.04 -6.57 5.53
N HIS A 352 2.84 -7.07 5.25
CA HIS A 352 2.62 -8.07 4.20
C HIS A 352 2.22 -7.49 2.84
N GLY A 353 2.06 -6.16 2.73
CA GLY A 353 1.57 -5.51 1.52
C GLY A 353 0.05 -5.69 1.32
N PRO A 354 -0.50 -5.25 0.19
CA PRO A 354 -1.93 -5.33 -0.11
C PRO A 354 -2.35 -6.77 -0.44
N ILE A 355 -2.35 -7.66 0.56
CA ILE A 355 -2.66 -9.10 0.41
C ILE A 355 -4.05 -9.32 -0.20
N GLN A 356 -5.01 -8.43 0.06
CA GLN A 356 -6.35 -8.48 -0.53
C GLN A 356 -6.37 -8.27 -2.05
N ASP A 357 -5.27 -7.83 -2.66
CA ASP A 357 -5.14 -7.66 -4.10
C ASP A 357 -4.25 -8.75 -4.73
N MET A 358 -3.79 -9.71 -3.94
CA MET A 358 -2.86 -10.76 -4.36
C MET A 358 -3.58 -12.08 -4.67
N ASP A 359 -3.53 -12.49 -5.95
CA ASP A 359 -3.93 -13.84 -6.37
C ASP A 359 -2.88 -14.88 -5.94
N GLU A 360 -1.60 -14.52 -5.99
CA GLU A 360 -0.50 -15.28 -5.42
C GLU A 360 0.27 -14.40 -4.44
N VAL A 361 0.50 -14.93 -3.24
CA VAL A 361 1.21 -14.18 -2.21
C VAL A 361 2.70 -14.17 -2.55
N TYR A 362 3.29 -12.99 -2.48
CA TYR A 362 4.73 -12.79 -2.53
C TYR A 362 5.21 -12.03 -1.30
N GLN A 363 6.50 -12.12 -1.02
CA GLN A 363 7.10 -11.33 0.06
C GLN A 363 7.22 -9.86 -0.34
N PHE A 364 6.29 -9.03 0.13
CA PHE A 364 6.27 -7.58 -0.15
C PHE A 364 7.42 -6.84 0.55
N SER A 365 7.57 -7.05 1.86
CA SER A 365 8.56 -6.35 2.69
C SER A 365 9.89 -7.11 2.75
N PRO A 366 11.02 -6.41 2.88
CA PRO A 366 12.33 -7.05 2.90
C PRO A 366 12.59 -7.87 4.19
N LEU A 367 11.88 -7.58 5.28
CA LEU A 367 12.04 -8.23 6.60
C LEU A 367 13.49 -8.24 7.12
N SER A 368 14.27 -7.21 6.79
CA SER A 368 15.65 -7.06 7.25
C SER A 368 15.70 -6.43 8.64
N MET A 369 16.79 -6.66 9.38
CA MET A 369 17.01 -6.05 10.70
C MET A 369 16.89 -4.52 10.63
N GLY A 370 17.49 -3.88 9.62
CA GLY A 370 17.41 -2.42 9.45
C GLY A 370 15.98 -1.92 9.22
N TRP A 371 15.15 -2.70 8.51
CA TRP A 371 13.73 -2.39 8.33
C TRP A 371 12.96 -2.47 9.66
N CYS A 372 13.19 -3.52 10.46
CA CYS A 372 12.58 -3.66 11.79
C CYS A 372 12.97 -2.50 12.72
N ILE A 373 14.27 -2.18 12.78
CA ILE A 373 14.80 -1.10 13.63
C ILE A 373 14.18 0.24 13.24
N ASN A 374 14.16 0.57 11.94
CA ASN A 374 13.61 1.84 11.49
C ASN A 374 12.11 1.94 11.77
N CYS A 375 11.36 0.84 11.61
CA CYS A 375 9.96 0.78 12.01
C CYS A 375 9.79 1.05 13.51
N HIS A 376 10.61 0.44 14.38
CA HIS A 376 10.56 0.66 15.83
C HIS A 376 10.94 2.09 16.26
N ARG A 377 11.84 2.74 15.51
CA ARG A 377 12.20 4.16 15.74
C ARG A 377 11.06 5.13 15.41
N GLN A 378 10.21 4.77 14.45
CA GLN A 378 9.20 5.65 13.88
C GLN A 378 7.79 5.37 14.43
N THR A 379 7.55 4.15 14.90
CA THR A 379 6.23 3.73 15.36
C THR A 379 6.03 4.15 16.81
N GLU A 380 5.01 4.95 17.05
CA GLU A 380 4.56 5.31 18.38
C GLU A 380 3.79 4.16 19.03
N VAL A 381 4.07 3.90 20.29
CA VAL A 381 3.35 2.91 21.07
C VAL A 381 2.07 3.51 21.66
N GLN A 382 1.05 2.65 21.80
CA GLN A 382 -0.26 3.04 22.31
C GLN A 382 -0.23 3.24 23.84
N PHE A 383 0.40 4.34 24.30
CA PHE A 383 0.52 4.70 25.72
C PHE A 383 -0.81 5.11 26.33
N THR A 384 -1.69 5.69 25.52
CA THR A 384 -2.99 6.19 25.96
C THR A 384 -3.93 5.01 26.23
N ASN A 385 -4.45 4.89 27.45
CA ASN A 385 -5.40 3.87 27.90
C ASN A 385 -4.85 2.45 28.17
N ASN A 386 -3.53 2.27 28.30
CA ASN A 386 -2.95 0.99 28.73
C ASN A 386 -2.24 1.12 30.08
N ASN A 387 -2.86 0.52 31.12
CA ASN A 387 -2.37 0.54 32.50
C ASN A 387 -0.96 -0.05 32.67
N TYR A 388 -0.51 -0.92 31.76
CA TYR A 388 0.85 -1.47 31.79
C TYR A 388 1.91 -0.36 31.73
N TYR A 389 1.66 0.69 30.95
CA TYR A 389 2.63 1.77 30.78
C TYR A 389 2.71 2.74 31.96
N SER A 390 1.88 2.56 33.00
CA SER A 390 2.02 3.29 34.26
C SER A 390 3.38 3.07 34.93
N ILE A 391 4.04 1.94 34.65
CA ILE A 391 5.41 1.65 35.12
C ILE A 391 6.45 2.60 34.52
N PHE A 392 6.16 3.23 33.38
CA PHE A 392 6.97 4.28 32.78
C PHE A 392 6.54 5.65 33.28
N GLU A 393 6.53 5.82 34.62
CA GLU A 393 6.02 7.02 35.31
C GLU A 393 6.56 8.33 34.73
N LYS A 394 7.86 8.35 34.38
CA LYS A 394 8.51 9.50 33.76
C LYS A 394 7.87 9.87 32.41
N TYR A 395 7.72 8.92 31.50
CA TYR A 395 7.14 9.19 30.18
C TYR A 395 5.66 9.55 30.28
N HIS A 396 4.94 8.89 31.18
CA HIS A 396 3.54 9.21 31.45
C HIS A 396 3.37 10.65 31.98
N ALA A 397 4.24 11.09 32.91
CA ALA A 397 4.24 12.45 33.44
C ALA A 397 4.67 13.48 32.39
N GLU A 398 5.65 13.17 31.54
CA GLU A 398 6.07 14.03 30.42
C GLU A 398 4.96 14.21 29.37
N LEU A 399 4.23 13.14 29.03
CA LEU A 399 3.06 13.19 28.15
C LEU A 399 1.93 14.04 28.78
N LYS A 400 1.61 13.81 30.05
CA LYS A 400 0.56 14.56 30.77
C LYS A 400 0.90 16.05 30.92
N SER A 401 2.17 16.38 31.10
CA SER A 401 2.65 17.77 31.19
C SER A 401 2.88 18.43 29.83
N GLY A 402 2.69 17.71 28.72
CA GLY A 402 2.89 18.23 27.36
C GLY A 402 4.37 18.46 26.99
N LYS A 403 5.32 18.01 27.81
CA LYS A 403 6.76 18.11 27.52
C LYS A 403 7.21 17.15 26.41
N ARG A 404 6.45 16.09 26.19
CA ARG A 404 6.67 15.06 25.17
C ARG A 404 5.36 14.81 24.43
N THR A 405 5.44 14.64 23.12
CA THR A 405 4.26 14.43 22.25
C THR A 405 3.96 12.96 22.00
N GLY A 406 4.95 12.07 22.11
CA GLY A 406 4.82 10.64 21.86
C GLY A 406 5.98 9.82 22.43
N VAL A 407 5.79 8.50 22.46
CA VAL A 407 6.81 7.53 22.89
C VAL A 407 6.90 6.45 21.83
N THR A 408 8.10 6.17 21.34
CA THR A 408 8.31 5.18 20.28
C THR A 408 8.61 3.79 20.86
N VAL A 409 8.62 2.77 20.00
CA VAL A 409 9.04 1.42 20.41
C VAL A 409 10.52 1.42 20.86
N GLU A 410 11.35 2.28 20.28
CA GLU A 410 12.74 2.49 20.72
C GLU A 410 12.82 3.01 22.17
N ASP A 411 12.00 3.99 22.54
CA ASP A 411 12.01 4.60 23.89
C ASP A 411 11.72 3.59 25.01
N ILE A 412 10.95 2.53 24.72
CA ILE A 412 10.63 1.45 25.69
C ILE A 412 11.62 0.27 25.61
N GLY A 413 12.75 0.45 24.94
CA GLY A 413 13.82 -0.52 24.83
C GLY A 413 13.57 -1.60 23.76
N GLY A 414 12.74 -1.32 22.75
CA GLY A 414 12.44 -2.25 21.65
C GLY A 414 13.57 -2.41 20.62
N LEU A 415 14.77 -1.92 20.92
CA LEU A 415 15.99 -2.10 20.11
C LEU A 415 17.09 -2.87 20.85
N GLU A 416 16.78 -3.47 22.00
CA GLU A 416 17.73 -4.29 22.76
C GLU A 416 17.93 -5.67 22.11
N CYS A 417 19.18 -6.11 21.94
CA CYS A 417 19.52 -7.38 21.28
C CYS A 417 18.80 -8.59 21.89
N GLN A 418 18.69 -8.63 23.23
CA GLN A 418 18.06 -9.74 23.95
C GLN A 418 16.56 -9.84 23.74
N LYS A 419 15.87 -8.74 23.38
CA LYS A 419 14.41 -8.76 23.16
C LYS A 419 14.03 -9.19 21.74
N CYS A 420 14.99 -9.20 20.82
CA CYS A 420 14.77 -9.52 19.41
C CYS A 420 15.33 -10.89 19.02
N HIS A 421 16.32 -11.40 19.74
CA HIS A 421 17.07 -12.60 19.33
C HIS A 421 17.12 -13.74 20.35
N TYR A 422 16.59 -13.51 21.55
CA TYR A 422 16.55 -14.45 22.66
C TYR A 422 15.21 -14.30 23.40
#